data_AF-A0A530H2H6-F1
#
_entry.id   AF-A0A530H2H6-F1
#
_cell.length_a   1.000
_cell.length_b   1.000
_cell.length_c   1.000
_cell.angle_alpha   90.00
_cell.angle_beta   90.00
_cell.angle_gamma   90.00
#
_symmetry.space_group_name_H-M   'P 1'
#
loop_
_entity.id
_entity.type
_entity.pdbx_description
1 polymer ?
#
loop_
_entity_poly.entity_id
_entity_poly.type
_entity_poly.pdbx_seq_one_letter_code
_entity_poly.pdbx_strand_id
1 'polypeptide(L)' 'FLISATPYKAEGQYQTCGVVSKEVDGVLKEHRFIRADRFAGLDDAVDISIKKGIQLVDEQGEKMFG' A
#
# COMPACT_ATOMS: atom_id res chain seq x y z
N PHE A 1 -7.43 -3.70 9.32
CA PHE A 1 -6.89 -3.06 8.11
C PHE A 1 -6.64 -4.17 7.11
N LEU A 2 -7.14 -4.03 5.89
CA LEU A 2 -6.83 -4.89 4.76
C LEU A 2 -5.76 -4.19 3.93
N ILE A 3 -4.66 -4.87 3.65
CA ILE A 3 -3.55 -4.32 2.88
C ILE A 3 -3.46 -5.10 1.58
N SER A 4 -3.63 -4.40 0.47
CA SER A 4 -3.56 -4.96 -0.87
C SER A 4 -2.38 -4.34 -1.61
N ALA A 5 -1.41 -5.16 -1.99
CA ALA A 5 -0.35 -4.73 -2.89
C ALA A 5 -0.92 -4.58 -4.30
N THR A 6 -0.75 -3.40 -4.88
CA THR A 6 -1.15 -3.08 -6.26
C THR A 6 0.03 -2.50 -7.04
N PRO A 7 1.20 -3.15 -7.05
CA PRO A 7 2.35 -2.66 -7.81
C PRO A 7 2.02 -2.67 -9.30
N TYR A 8 2.50 -1.66 -10.00
CA TYR A 8 2.25 -1.49 -11.42
C TYR A 8 3.57 -1.26 -12.16
N LYS A 9 3.64 -1.73 -13.40
CA LYS A 9 4.83 -1.58 -14.22
C LYS A 9 4.90 -0.16 -14.78
N ALA A 10 5.98 0.55 -14.47
CA ALA A 10 6.32 1.88 -14.96
C ALA A 10 7.79 1.90 -15.38
N GLU A 11 8.08 2.39 -16.59
CA GLU A 11 9.46 2.56 -17.10
C GLU A 11 10.30 1.26 -17.05
N GLY A 12 9.66 0.11 -17.24
CA GLY A 12 10.32 -1.20 -17.22
C GLY A 12 10.49 -1.82 -15.83
N GLN A 13 10.16 -1.10 -14.76
CA GLN A 13 10.23 -1.57 -13.37
C GLN A 13 8.83 -1.58 -12.73
N TYR A 14 8.66 -2.28 -11.62
CA TYR A 14 7.44 -2.30 -10.82
C TYR A 14 7.52 -1.25 -9.72
N GLN A 15 6.60 -0.29 -9.76
CA GLN A 15 6.45 0.72 -8.73
C GLN A 15 5.76 0.13 -7.50
N THR A 16 6.32 0.40 -6.32
CA THR A 16 5.72 0.02 -5.04
C THR A 16 4.46 0.82 -4.79
N CYS A 17 3.33 0.12 -4.72
CA CYS A 17 2.01 0.72 -4.61
C CYS A 17 1.09 -0.24 -3.87
N GLY A 18 0.21 0.30 -3.05
CA GLY A 18 -0.79 -0.50 -2.37
C GLY A 18 -1.96 0.33 -1.87
N VAL A 19 -2.97 -0.37 -1.42
CA VAL A 19 -4.17 0.20 -0.82
C VAL A 19 -4.35 -0.42 0.56
N VAL A 20 -4.55 0.44 1.55
CA VAL A 20 -4.98 0.04 2.87
C VAL A 20 -6.44 0.40 3.03
N SER A 21 -7.30 -0.57 3.32
CA SER A 21 -8.72 -0.35 3.56
C SER A 21 -9.13 -0.78 4.96
N LYS A 22 -10.11 -0.09 5.53
CA LYS A 22 -10.70 -0.42 6.84
C LYS A 22 -12.11 0.16 6.92
N GLU A 23 -13.01 -0.58 7.55
CA GLU A 23 -14.30 -0.02 7.95
C GLU A 23 -14.12 0.83 9.21
N VAL A 24 -14.50 2.10 9.12
CA VAL A 24 -14.49 3.08 10.22
C VAL A 24 -15.89 3.65 10.31
N ASP A 25 -16.55 3.48 11.46
CA ASP A 25 -17.94 3.90 11.69
C ASP A 25 -18.95 3.38 10.64
N GLY A 26 -18.78 2.13 10.20
CA GLY A 26 -19.64 1.50 9.18
C GLY A 26 -19.40 1.99 7.74
N VAL A 27 -18.39 2.84 7.53
CA VAL A 27 -17.98 3.31 6.19
C VAL A 27 -16.64 2.68 5.82
N LEU A 28 -16.59 2.01 4.68
CA LEU A 28 -15.32 1.51 4.12
C LEU A 28 -14.45 2.71 3.71
N LYS A 29 -13.36 2.92 4.43
CA LYS A 29 -12.33 3.90 4.12
C LYS A 29 -11.16 3.21 3.43
N GLU A 30 -10.58 3.89 2.45
CA GLU A 30 -9.45 3.39 1.69
C GLU A 30 -8.37 4.47 1.60
N HIS A 31 -7.12 4.06 1.78
CA HIS A 31 -5.95 4.90 1.70
C HIS A 31 -4.96 4.27 0.73
N ARG A 32 -4.79 4.87 -0.44
CA ARG A 32 -3.81 4.43 -1.44
C ARG A 32 -2.48 5.12 -1.20
N PHE A 33 -1.40 4.35 -1.25
CA PHE A 33 -0.05 4.87 -1.17
C PHE A 33 0.76 4.43 -2.39
N ILE A 34 1.61 5.34 -2.86
CA ILE A 34 2.57 5.10 -3.94
C ILE A 34 3.93 5.55 -3.40
N ARG A 35 4.93 4.66 -3.46
CA ARG A 35 6.31 4.99 -3.08
C ARG A 35 7.13 5.24 -4.33
N ALA A 36 8.25 5.93 -4.18
CA ALA A 36 9.22 6.13 -5.27
C ALA A 36 10.04 4.86 -5.55
N ASP A 37 10.09 3.91 -4.62
CA ASP A 37 10.83 2.66 -4.74
C ASP A 37 10.30 1.78 -5.88
N ARG A 38 11.21 1.41 -6.79
CA ARG A 38 10.94 0.58 -7.97
C ARG A 38 11.77 -0.70 -7.92
N PHE A 39 11.18 -1.79 -8.37
CA PHE A 39 11.79 -3.13 -8.36
C PHE A 39 11.76 -3.74 -9.76
N ALA A 40 12.74 -4.60 -10.08
CA ALA A 40 12.73 -5.31 -11.35
C ALA A 40 11.70 -6.46 -11.36
N GLY A 41 11.53 -7.12 -10.21
CA GLY A 41 10.56 -8.20 -10.01
C GLY A 41 9.21 -7.69 -9.50
N LEU A 42 8.13 -8.33 -9.96
CA LEU A 42 6.79 -8.11 -9.42
C LEU A 42 6.71 -8.57 -7.97
N ASP A 43 7.23 -9.77 -7.66
CA ASP A 43 7.22 -10.33 -6.31
C ASP A 43 7.93 -9.42 -5.30
N ASP A 44 9.10 -8.88 -5.65
CA ASP A 44 9.81 -7.91 -4.81
C ASP A 44 8.96 -6.65 -4.54
N ALA A 45 8.33 -6.11 -5.58
CA ALA A 45 7.45 -4.95 -5.44
C ALA A 45 6.22 -5.27 -4.57
N VAL A 46 5.65 -6.48 -4.69
CA VAL A 46 4.54 -6.95 -3.85
C VAL A 46 4.97 -7.02 -2.39
N ASP A 47 6.08 -7.72 -2.11
CA ASP A 47 6.60 -7.93 -0.75
C ASP A 47 6.85 -6.60 -0.04
N ILE A 48 7.48 -5.66 -0.74
CA ILE A 48 7.76 -4.31 -0.21
C ILE A 48 6.49 -3.48 -0.08
N SER A 49 5.55 -3.59 -1.02
CA SER A 49 4.25 -2.90 -0.92
C SER A 49 3.47 -3.36 0.30
N ILE A 50 3.41 -4.67 0.58
CA ILE A 50 2.76 -5.20 1.79
C ILE A 50 3.46 -4.68 3.05
N LYS A 51 4.80 -4.79 3.14
CA LYS A 51 5.56 -4.29 4.30
C LYS A 51 5.33 -2.80 4.55
N LYS A 52 5.26 -1.99 3.48
CA LYS A 52 4.98 -0.55 3.61
C LYS A 52 3.54 -0.25 4.01
N GLY A 53 2.57 -1.07 3.57
CA GLY A 53 1.20 -0.99 4.05
C GLY A 53 1.10 -1.31 5.54
N ILE A 54 1.82 -2.32 6.03
CA ILE A 54 1.86 -2.67 7.47
C ILE A 54 2.46 -1.50 8.25
N GLN A 55 3.60 -0.97 7.80
CA GLN A 55 4.22 0.17 8.47
C GLN A 55 3.30 1.40 8.51
N LEU A 56 2.59 1.70 7.41
CA LEU A 56 1.61 2.79 7.38
C LEU A 56 0.50 2.62 8.41
N VAL A 57 -0.01 1.38 8.55
CA VAL A 57 -1.02 1.04 9.57
C VAL A 57 -0.44 1.18 10.97
N ASP A 58 0.78 0.74 11.22
CA ASP A 58 1.39 0.82 12.55
C ASP A 58 1.71 2.26 12.97
N GLU A 59 2.18 3.09 12.03
CA GLU A 59 2.56 4.48 12.29
C GLU A 59 1.37 5.44 12.38
N GLN A 60 0.37 5.28 11.48
CA GLN A 60 -0.76 6.21 11.37
C GLN A 60 -2.07 5.63 11.90
N GLY A 61 -2.24 4.31 11.85
CA GLY A 61 -3.47 3.64 12.27
C GLY A 61 -4.70 4.20 11.55
N GLU A 62 -5.71 4.57 12.31
CA GLU A 62 -6.95 5.15 11.76
C GLU A 62 -6.78 6.60 11.30
N LYS A 63 -5.75 7.31 11.78
CA LYS A 63 -5.51 8.72 11.45
C LYS A 63 -5.21 8.95 9.96
N MET A 64 -4.80 7.91 9.23
CA MET A 64 -4.59 8.00 7.78
C MET A 64 -5.90 8.15 6.97
N PHE A 65 -7.06 7.94 7.60
CA PHE A 65 -8.38 8.03 6.97
C PHE A 65 -9.15 9.33 7.27
N GLY A 66 -8.64 10.18 8.17
CA GLY A 66 -9.29 11.43 8.60
C GLY A 66 -9.06 11.73 10.08
#